data_AF-A0A7J5DG18-F1
#
_entry.id   AF-A0A7J5DG18-F1
#
_cell.length_a   1.000
_cell.length_b   1.000
_cell.length_c   1.000
_cell.angle_alpha   90.00
_cell.angle_beta   90.00
_cell.angle_gamma   90.00
#
_symmetry.space_group_name_H-M   'P 1'
#
loop_
_entity.id
_entity.type
_entity.pdbx_description
1 polymer ?
#
loop_
_entity_poly.entity_id
_entity_poly.type
_entity_poly.pdbx_seq_one_letter_code
_entity_poly.pdbx_strand_id
1 'polypeptide(L)'
;MGGGGKSDLALPLSELEDYGERLRDIKTRLNHTKKLFESYEDDLGDHTVYDALGDFESGWEDGREDIGQSLDALAKMSDAVVREFRKLDDDLAKNVSEGVKTQKKDGAK
;
A
#
# COMPACT_ATOMS: atom_id res chain seq x y z
N MET A 1 2.30 -36.15 22.00
CA MET A 1 3.17 -34.97 22.15
C MET A 1 3.28 -34.37 20.75
N GLY A 2 2.54 -33.34 20.35
CA GLY A 2 2.41 -32.04 20.99
C GLY A 2 3.22 -31.01 20.18
N GLY A 3 2.88 -30.81 18.90
CA GLY A 3 3.46 -29.77 18.04
C GLY A 3 2.42 -28.69 17.84
N GLY A 4 2.44 -27.68 18.71
CA GLY A 4 1.45 -26.60 18.73
C GLY A 4 1.38 -25.86 17.41
N GLY A 5 0.20 -25.85 16.80
CA GLY A 5 -0.16 -24.93 15.73
C GLY A 5 0.04 -23.51 16.22
N LYS A 6 1.13 -22.88 15.79
CA LYS A 6 1.20 -21.42 15.75
C LYS A 6 0.15 -21.01 14.73
N SER A 7 -0.83 -20.25 15.18
CA SER A 7 -1.97 -19.78 14.41
C SER A 7 -1.52 -19.28 13.03
N ASP A 8 -1.95 -19.97 11.97
CA ASP A 8 -1.74 -19.62 10.55
C ASP A 8 -2.52 -18.35 10.13
N LEU A 9 -2.88 -17.52 11.12
CA LEU A 9 -3.72 -16.33 11.04
C LEU A 9 -3.03 -15.08 11.56
N ALA A 10 -1.76 -15.17 12.00
CA ALA A 10 -0.97 -13.99 12.30
C ALA A 10 -0.63 -13.30 10.98
N LEU A 11 -1.55 -12.48 10.46
CA LEU A 11 -1.25 -11.65 9.31
C LEU A 11 -0.09 -10.71 9.64
N PRO A 12 0.91 -10.59 8.76
CA PRO A 12 2.02 -9.68 8.98
C PRO A 12 1.58 -8.24 8.66
N LEU A 13 0.78 -7.64 9.55
CA LEU A 13 0.17 -6.33 9.31
C LEU A 13 1.21 -5.23 9.06
N SER A 14 2.33 -5.25 9.77
CA SER A 14 3.43 -4.31 9.53
C SER A 14 4.06 -4.47 8.15
N GLU A 15 4.21 -5.72 7.66
CA GLU A 15 4.76 -5.96 6.33
C GLU A 15 3.78 -5.52 5.23
N LEU A 16 2.47 -5.64 5.47
CA LEU A 16 1.42 -5.12 4.59
C LEU A 16 1.39 -3.58 4.55
N GLU A 17 1.58 -2.91 5.69
CA GLU A 17 1.74 -1.45 5.74
C GLU A 17 2.98 -1.01 4.95
N ASP A 18 4.13 -1.62 5.23
CA ASP A 18 5.39 -1.36 4.52
C ASP A 18 5.25 -1.62 3.01
N TYR A 19 4.51 -2.66 2.63
CA TYR A 19 4.25 -2.98 1.22
C TYR A 19 3.45 -1.86 0.53
N GLY A 20 2.41 -1.34 1.18
CA GLY A 20 1.62 -0.22 0.66
C GLY A 20 2.48 1.05 0.47
N GLU A 21 3.37 1.34 1.40
CA GLU A 21 4.32 2.47 1.28
C GLU A 21 5.30 2.29 0.12
N ARG A 22 5.88 1.09 -0.03
CA ARG A 22 6.81 0.77 -1.13
C ARG A 22 6.18 0.94 -2.50
N LEU A 23 4.92 0.54 -2.67
CA LEU A 23 4.19 0.72 -3.94
C LEU A 23 4.00 2.21 -4.28
N ARG A 24 3.72 3.05 -3.27
CA ARG A 24 3.61 4.51 -3.43
C ARG A 24 4.96 5.16 -3.75
N ASP A 25 6.05 4.67 -3.16
CA ASP A 25 7.41 5.12 -3.49
C ASP A 25 7.76 4.81 -4.95
N ILE A 26 7.46 3.60 -5.43
CA ILE A 26 7.66 3.21 -6.83
C ILE A 26 6.89 4.16 -7.76
N LYS A 27 5.62 4.45 -7.47
CA LYS A 27 4.82 5.42 -8.23
C LYS A 27 5.46 6.81 -8.25
N THR A 28 5.98 7.27 -7.10
CA THR A 28 6.65 8.57 -7.00
C THR A 28 7.90 8.62 -7.87
N ARG A 29 8.71 7.55 -7.87
CA ARG A 29 9.92 7.44 -8.71
C ARG A 29 9.59 7.41 -10.20
N LEU A 30 8.54 6.70 -10.61
CA LEU A 30 8.06 6.71 -12.00
C LEU A 30 7.66 8.11 -12.48
N ASN A 31 6.99 8.88 -11.62
CA ASN A 31 6.62 10.27 -11.92
C ASN A 31 7.81 11.23 -11.96
N HIS A 32 8.89 10.95 -11.22
CA HIS A 32 10.10 11.77 -11.25
C HIS A 32 10.80 11.67 -12.61
N THR A 33 10.76 10.51 -13.27
CA THR A 33 11.33 10.34 -14.62
C THR A 33 10.68 11.28 -15.64
N LYS A 34 9.36 11.53 -15.55
CA LYS A 34 8.65 12.49 -16.42
C LYS A 34 9.26 13.90 -16.31
N LYS A 35 9.40 14.40 -15.08
CA LYS A 35 9.94 15.74 -14.81
C LYS A 35 11.35 15.94 -15.35
N LEU A 36 12.13 14.86 -15.39
CA LEU A 36 13.48 14.86 -15.94
C LEU A 36 13.46 15.06 -17.46
N PHE A 37 12.51 14.46 -18.18
CA PHE A 37 12.35 14.67 -19.63
C PHE A 37 11.83 16.06 -19.97
N GLU A 38 10.80 16.53 -19.26
CA GLU A 38 10.29 17.91 -19.39
C GLU A 38 11.42 18.94 -19.21
N SER A 39 12.39 18.66 -18.33
CA SER A 39 13.53 19.58 -18.10
C SER A 39 14.55 19.65 -19.24
N TYR A 40 14.62 18.63 -20.12
CA TYR A 40 15.53 18.64 -21.27
C TYR A 40 14.91 19.29 -22.51
N GLU A 41 13.61 19.56 -22.49
CA GLU A 41 12.88 20.12 -23.63
C GLU A 41 13.47 21.44 -24.12
N ASP A 42 13.82 22.34 -23.17
CA ASP A 42 14.38 23.66 -23.46
C ASP A 42 15.87 23.64 -23.86
N ASP A 43 16.60 22.58 -23.52
CA ASP A 43 18.06 22.46 -23.72
C ASP A 43 18.43 21.79 -25.07
N LEU A 44 17.46 21.19 -25.76
CA LEU A 44 17.70 20.40 -26.97
C LEU A 44 17.44 21.23 -28.23
N GLY A 45 18.53 21.63 -28.89
CA GLY A 45 18.51 22.43 -30.13
C GLY A 45 18.32 21.66 -31.44
N ASP A 46 18.09 20.34 -31.40
CA ASP A 46 17.85 19.49 -32.59
C ASP A 46 16.44 18.91 -32.60
N HIS A 47 15.65 19.27 -33.62
CA HIS A 47 14.24 18.88 -33.76
C HIS A 47 14.02 17.36 -33.83
N THR A 48 14.99 16.58 -34.31
CA THR A 48 14.86 15.12 -34.41
C THR A 48 14.95 14.46 -33.04
N VAL A 49 15.81 14.99 -32.17
CA VAL A 49 15.96 14.50 -30.79
C VAL A 49 14.73 14.88 -29.96
N TYR A 50 14.20 16.08 -30.19
CA TYR A 50 12.96 16.55 -29.58
C TYR A 50 11.79 15.62 -29.91
N ASP A 51 11.55 15.33 -31.19
CA ASP A 51 10.44 14.47 -31.62
C ASP A 51 10.56 13.04 -31.04
N ALA A 52 11.78 12.47 -31.04
CA ALA A 52 12.02 11.15 -30.46
C ALA A 52 11.80 11.11 -28.94
N LEU A 53 12.09 12.21 -28.23
CA LEU A 53 11.80 12.34 -26.80
C LEU A 53 10.31 12.53 -26.53
N GLY A 54 9.60 13.26 -27.40
CA GLY A 54 8.14 13.41 -27.30
C GLY A 54 7.41 12.07 -27.47
N ASP A 55 7.77 11.29 -28.49
CA ASP A 55 7.21 9.94 -28.71
C ASP A 55 7.51 9.01 -27.52
N PHE A 56 8.73 9.06 -27.00
CA PHE A 56 9.12 8.31 -25.82
C PHE A 56 8.34 8.76 -24.57
N GLU A 57 8.22 10.08 -24.33
CA GLU A 57 7.50 10.65 -23.18
C GLU A 57 6.03 10.25 -23.21
N SER A 58 5.38 10.33 -24.37
CA SER A 58 3.97 9.92 -24.53
C SER A 58 3.79 8.44 -24.21
N GLY A 59 4.62 7.55 -24.76
CA GLY A 59 4.55 6.12 -24.47
C GLY A 59 4.89 5.79 -23.01
N TRP A 60 5.81 6.55 -22.42
CA TRP A 60 6.15 6.45 -21.01
C TRP A 60 5.01 6.94 -20.11
N GLU A 61 4.29 7.98 -20.51
CA GLU A 61 3.11 8.50 -19.82
C GLU A 61 1.98 7.48 -19.76
N ASP A 62 1.61 6.92 -20.90
CA ASP A 62 0.56 5.92 -20.97
C ASP A 62 0.93 4.68 -20.13
N GLY A 63 2.15 4.16 -20.32
CA GLY A 63 2.61 2.97 -19.60
C GLY A 63 2.71 3.19 -18.08
N ARG A 64 3.16 4.36 -17.62
CA ARG A 64 3.26 4.65 -16.19
C ARG A 64 1.90 4.94 -15.55
N GLU A 65 0.94 5.45 -16.31
CA GLU A 65 -0.42 5.68 -15.79
C GLU A 65 -1.07 4.35 -15.39
N ASP A 66 -1.05 3.36 -16.28
CA ASP A 66 -1.60 2.02 -16.02
C ASP A 66 -0.93 1.33 -14.83
N ILE A 67 0.41 1.40 -14.78
CA ILE A 67 1.19 0.87 -13.66
C ILE A 67 0.84 1.64 -12.37
N GLY A 68 0.76 2.96 -12.44
CA GLY A 68 0.44 3.82 -11.30
C GLY A 68 -0.94 3.54 -10.71
N GLN A 69 -1.95 3.31 -11.55
CA GLN A 69 -3.30 2.90 -11.12
C GLN A 69 -3.28 1.52 -10.44
N SER A 70 -2.54 0.57 -11.00
CA SER A 70 -2.38 -0.78 -10.44
C SER A 70 -1.69 -0.76 -9.08
N LEU A 71 -0.61 0.02 -8.94
CA LEU A 71 0.11 0.22 -7.67
C LEU A 71 -0.80 0.85 -6.61
N ASP A 72 -1.62 1.84 -6.98
CA ASP A 72 -2.59 2.46 -6.08
C ASP A 72 -3.66 1.46 -5.60
N ALA A 73 -4.18 0.62 -6.49
CA ALA A 73 -5.16 -0.39 -6.15
C ALA A 73 -4.58 -1.42 -5.17
N LEU A 74 -3.35 -1.88 -5.41
CA LEU A 74 -2.64 -2.80 -4.52
C LEU A 74 -2.38 -2.18 -3.14
N ALA A 75 -1.93 -0.92 -3.09
CA ALA A 75 -1.74 -0.21 -1.83
C ALA A 75 -3.06 -0.07 -1.04
N LYS A 76 -4.16 0.30 -1.71
CA LYS A 76 -5.50 0.41 -1.08
C LYS A 76 -5.99 -0.93 -0.53
N MET A 77 -5.74 -2.03 -1.23
CA MET A 77 -6.08 -3.37 -0.74
C MET A 77 -5.27 -3.73 0.50
N SER A 78 -3.97 -3.43 0.51
CA SER A 78 -3.10 -3.65 1.68
C SER A 78 -3.60 -2.88 2.90
N ASP A 79 -3.88 -1.59 2.73
CA ASP A 79 -4.43 -0.74 3.81
C ASP A 79 -5.80 -1.26 4.30
N ALA A 80 -6.63 -1.77 3.39
CA ALA A 80 -7.93 -2.33 3.74
C ALA A 80 -7.79 -3.59 4.61
N VAL A 81 -6.89 -4.50 4.25
CA VAL A 81 -6.60 -5.70 5.05
C VAL A 81 -6.14 -5.30 6.45
N VAL A 82 -5.19 -4.37 6.56
CA VAL A 82 -4.69 -3.89 7.86
C VAL A 82 -5.79 -3.27 8.70
N ARG A 83 -6.62 -2.41 8.10
CA ARG A 83 -7.73 -1.76 8.79
C ARG A 83 -8.76 -2.77 9.31
N GLU A 84 -9.18 -3.73 8.49
CA GLU A 84 -10.19 -4.71 8.90
C GLU A 84 -9.66 -5.66 9.98
N PHE A 85 -8.37 -6.03 9.93
CA PHE A 85 -7.76 -6.82 11.00
C PHE A 85 -7.66 -6.05 12.33
N ARG A 86 -7.25 -4.78 12.30
CA ARG A 86 -7.21 -3.95 13.52
C ARG A 86 -8.60 -3.81 14.16
N LYS A 87 -9.65 -3.62 13.35
CA LYS A 87 -11.03 -3.58 13.85
C LYS A 87 -11.44 -4.92 14.48
N LEU A 88 -11.12 -6.04 13.83
CA LEU A 88 -11.42 -7.37 14.38
C LEU A 88 -10.75 -7.58 15.75
N ASP A 89 -9.48 -7.19 15.87
CA ASP A 89 -8.73 -7.27 17.13
C ASP A 89 -9.34 -6.38 18.21
N ASP A 90 -9.71 -5.13 17.88
CA ASP A 90 -10.35 -4.19 18.79
C ASP A 90 -11.72 -4.70 19.28
N ASP A 91 -12.55 -5.22 18.37
CA ASP A 91 -13.86 -5.79 18.69
C ASP A 91 -13.71 -7.03 19.60
N LEU A 92 -12.73 -7.90 19.32
CA LEU A 92 -12.46 -9.06 20.15
C LEU A 92 -11.97 -8.66 21.54
N ALA A 93 -11.04 -7.70 21.64
CA ALA A 93 -10.55 -7.18 22.91
C ALA A 93 -11.66 -6.55 23.75
N LYS A 94 -12.56 -5.79 23.11
CA LYS A 94 -13.73 -5.20 23.75
C LYS A 94 -14.66 -6.27 24.31
N ASN A 95 -15.04 -7.27 23.49
CA ASN A 95 -15.91 -8.38 23.88
C ASN A 95 -15.34 -9.16 25.07
N VAL A 96 -14.04 -9.46 25.06
CA VAL A 96 -13.37 -10.13 26.20
C VAL A 96 -13.44 -9.25 27.45
N SER A 97 -13.15 -7.95 27.33
CA SER A 97 -13.20 -7.03 28.47
C SER A 97 -14.61 -6.90 29.08
N GLU A 98 -15.65 -6.91 28.25
CA GLU A 98 -17.05 -6.84 28.66
C GLU A 98 -17.52 -8.15 29.30
N GLY A 99 -17.10 -9.30 28.76
CA GLY A 99 -17.35 -10.61 29.36
C GLY A 99 -16.74 -10.74 30.76
N VAL A 100 -15.48 -10.30 30.94
CA VAL A 100 -14.79 -10.30 32.24
C VAL A 100 -15.49 -9.38 33.25
N LYS A 101 -15.97 -8.20 32.82
CA LYS A 101 -16.73 -7.27 33.68
C LYS A 101 -18.06 -7.88 34.14
N THR A 102 -18.70 -8.68 33.30
CA THR A 102 -19.97 -9.35 33.61
C THR A 102 -19.76 -10.44 34.66
N GLN A 103 -18.77 -11.32 34.47
CA GLN A 103 -18.44 -12.35 35.48
C GLN A 103 -18.05 -11.78 36.85
N LYS A 104 -17.35 -10.64 36.88
CA LYS A 104 -16.95 -10.00 38.15
C LYS A 104 -18.15 -9.43 38.94
N LYS A 105 -19.24 -9.06 38.26
CA LYS A 105 -20.49 -8.64 38.92
C LYS A 105 -21.28 -9.83 39.47
N ASP A 106 -21.24 -10.98 38.79
CA ASP A 106 -21.98 -12.18 39.21
C ASP A 106 -21.32 -12.93 40.38
N GLY A 107 -19.98 -12.86 40.51
CA GLY A 107 -19.24 -13.45 41.62
C GLY A 107 -19.17 -12.60 42.90
N ALA A 108 -19.75 -11.39 42.91
CA ALA A 108 -19.75 -10.48 44.05
C ALA A 108 -21.06 -10.51 44.86
N LYS A 109 -21.85 -11.57 44.71
CA LYS A 109 -23.17 -11.74 45.35
C LYS A 109 -23.20 -12.89 46.34
#